data_AF-A0A127B3B8-F1
#
_entry.id   AF-A0A127B3B8-F1
#
_cell.length_a   1.000
_cell.length_b   1.000
_cell.length_c   1.000
_cell.angle_alpha   90.00
_cell.angle_beta   90.00
_cell.angle_gamma   90.00
#
_symmetry.space_group_name_H-M   'P 1'
#
loop_
_entity.id
_entity.type
_entity.pdbx_description
1 polymer ?
#
loop_
_entity_poly.entity_id
_entity_poly.type
_entity_poly.pdbx_seq_one_letter_code
_entity_poly.pdbx_strand_id
1 'polypeptide(L)'
;MPYSEKSVYALRTILGDMEVLNEGKSGFMQENLLCIDRSLKVFEDLTAHKPTENHYDHVVNYCRIKMQFAKQQIERGTVEEGVGFAKAVIWYYLRESNL
;
A
#
# COMPACT_ATOMS: atom_id res chain seq x y z
N MET A 1 11.07 10.77 -13.39
CA MET A 1 11.12 9.34 -13.76
C MET A 1 9.71 8.86 -14.09
N PRO A 2 9.46 8.23 -15.25
CA PRO A 2 8.11 7.89 -15.71
C PRO A 2 7.40 6.78 -14.90
N TYR A 3 8.10 6.15 -13.96
CA TYR A 3 7.54 5.08 -13.10
C TYR A 3 6.82 5.63 -11.86
N SER A 4 7.04 6.89 -11.44
CA SER A 4 6.33 7.45 -10.28
C SER A 4 4.85 7.68 -10.58
N GLU A 5 4.48 8.23 -11.75
CA GLU A 5 3.09 8.56 -12.06
C GLU A 5 2.19 7.33 -12.15
N LYS A 6 2.66 6.26 -12.79
CA LYS A 6 1.90 5.01 -12.90
C LYS A 6 1.69 4.36 -11.52
N SER A 7 2.74 4.28 -10.71
CA SER A 7 2.65 3.71 -9.36
C SER A 7 1.81 4.58 -8.43
N VAL A 8 1.92 5.90 -8.52
CA VAL A 8 1.07 6.87 -7.79
C VAL A 8 -0.40 6.70 -8.17
N TYR A 9 -0.70 6.59 -9.47
CA TYR A 9 -2.07 6.36 -9.94
C TYR A 9 -2.62 5.02 -9.45
N ALA A 10 -1.82 3.96 -9.53
CA ALA A 10 -2.20 2.63 -9.04
C ALA A 10 -2.51 2.65 -7.53
N LEU A 11 -1.64 3.27 -6.73
CA LEU A 11 -1.82 3.37 -5.29
C LEU A 11 -3.02 4.25 -4.90
N ARG A 12 -3.30 5.35 -5.63
CA ARG A 12 -4.52 6.15 -5.44
C ARG A 12 -5.78 5.34 -5.74
N THR A 13 -5.75 4.54 -6.81
CA THR A 13 -6.88 3.67 -7.17
C THR A 13 -7.13 2.63 -6.08
N ILE A 14 -6.07 1.97 -5.60
CA ILE A 14 -6.17 0.97 -4.53
C ILE A 14 -6.68 1.60 -3.22
N LEU A 15 -6.22 2.81 -2.89
CA LEU A 15 -6.70 3.53 -1.72
C LEU A 15 -8.21 3.81 -1.80
N GLY A 16 -8.69 4.24 -2.97
CA GLY A 16 -10.13 4.42 -3.21
C GLY A 16 -10.91 3.11 -3.09
N ASP A 17 -10.40 2.00 -3.64
CA ASP A 17 -11.00 0.67 -3.49
C ASP A 17 -11.12 0.29 -1.99
N MET A 18 -10.06 0.52 -1.19
CA MET A 18 -10.06 0.26 0.26
C MET A 18 -11.04 1.14 1.04
N GLU A 19 -11.30 2.38 0.58
CA GLU A 19 -12.28 3.28 1.21
C GLU A 19 -13.71 2.80 0.96
N VAL A 20 -14.04 2.47 -0.29
CA VAL A 20 -15.37 1.95 -0.67
C VAL A 20 -15.69 0.64 0.04
N LEU A 21 -14.72 -0.28 0.11
CA LEU A 21 -14.90 -1.58 0.78
C LEU A 21 -15.17 -1.44 2.29
N ASN A 22 -14.78 -0.34 2.93
CA ASN A 22 -14.93 -0.15 4.36
C ASN A 22 -16.23 0.61 4.75
N GLU A 23 -16.88 1.28 3.79
CA GLU A 23 -18.19 1.91 3.99
C GLU A 23 -19.34 0.89 4.04
N GLY A 24 -19.16 -0.28 3.42
CA GLY A 24 -20.09 -1.41 3.49
C GLY A 24 -19.76 -2.35 4.65
N LYS A 25 -20.45 -2.20 5.79
CA LYS A 25 -20.22 -2.99 7.01
C LYS A 25 -20.09 -4.52 6.78
N SER A 26 -18.97 -5.06 7.29
CA SER A 26 -18.60 -6.48 7.51
C SER A 26 -18.62 -7.43 6.30
N GLY A 27 -17.45 -7.98 5.95
CA GLY A 27 -17.35 -9.18 5.10
C GLY A 27 -16.13 -9.21 4.18
N PHE A 28 -15.52 -8.06 3.92
CA PHE A 28 -14.56 -7.90 2.82
C PHE A 28 -13.11 -8.26 3.15
N MET A 29 -12.86 -9.24 4.01
CA MET A 29 -11.48 -9.60 4.40
C MET A 29 -10.64 -9.98 3.17
N GLN A 30 -11.20 -10.75 2.25
CA GLN A 30 -10.49 -11.21 1.05
C GLN A 30 -10.21 -10.06 0.08
N GLU A 31 -11.17 -9.15 -0.11
CA GLU A 31 -11.04 -8.00 -0.98
C GLU A 31 -10.04 -6.97 -0.40
N ASN A 32 -10.00 -6.80 0.92
CA ASN A 32 -8.99 -6.00 1.59
C ASN A 32 -7.59 -6.62 1.44
N LEU A 33 -7.46 -7.94 1.61
CA LEU A 33 -6.20 -8.64 1.36
C LEU A 33 -5.75 -8.48 -0.10
N LEU A 34 -6.68 -8.55 -1.06
CA LEU A 34 -6.37 -8.30 -2.47
C LEU A 34 -5.85 -6.88 -2.70
N CYS A 35 -6.44 -5.88 -2.05
CA CYS A 35 -5.96 -4.49 -2.12
C CYS A 35 -4.55 -4.36 -1.53
N ILE A 36 -4.27 -5.04 -0.41
CA ILE A 36 -2.93 -5.09 0.19
C ILE A 36 -1.93 -5.76 -0.74
N ASP A 37 -2.27 -6.91 -1.34
CA ASP A 37 -1.40 -7.64 -2.25
C ASP A 37 -1.09 -6.85 -3.51
N ARG A 38 -2.09 -6.14 -4.07
CA ARG A 38 -1.89 -5.20 -5.17
C ARG A 38 -0.93 -4.07 -4.78
N SER A 39 -1.04 -3.55 -3.56
CA SER A 39 -0.14 -2.49 -3.06
C SER A 39 1.29 -2.99 -2.90
N LEU A 40 1.47 -4.19 -2.33
CA LEU A 40 2.77 -4.83 -2.19
C LEU A 40 3.46 -5.02 -3.54
N LYS A 41 2.72 -5.49 -4.55
CA LYS A 41 3.24 -5.64 -5.91
C LYS A 41 3.72 -4.32 -6.49
N VAL A 42 2.98 -3.22 -6.30
CA VAL A 42 3.41 -1.89 -6.75
C VAL A 42 4.72 -1.47 -6.05
N PHE A 43 4.86 -1.70 -4.75
CA PHE A 43 6.11 -1.40 -4.03
C PHE A 43 7.27 -2.31 -4.46
N GLU A 44 7.03 -3.58 -4.77
CA GLU A 44 8.04 -4.49 -5.29
C GLU A 44 8.54 -4.05 -6.67
N ASP A 45 7.64 -3.70 -7.58
CA ASP A 45 7.96 -3.20 -8.92
C ASP A 45 8.79 -1.91 -8.87
N LEU A 46 8.53 -1.04 -7.87
CA LEU A 46 9.32 0.15 -7.59
C LEU A 46 10.76 -0.19 -7.14
N THR A 47 10.96 -1.25 -6.37
CA THR A 47 12.30 -1.69 -5.91
C THR A 47 13.08 -2.53 -6.92
N ALA A 48 12.41 -3.12 -7.92
CA ALA A 48 13.05 -3.97 -8.92
C ALA A 48 14.04 -3.22 -9.83
N HIS A 49 13.94 -1.90 -9.88
CA HIS A 49 14.85 -1.03 -10.60
C HIS A 49 15.98 -0.63 -9.64
N LYS A 50 17.12 -1.35 -9.74
CA LYS A 50 18.37 -1.22 -8.94
C LYS A 50 18.36 -0.15 -7.83
N PRO A 51 18.46 -0.54 -6.54
CA PRO A 51 18.49 0.41 -5.45
C PRO A 51 19.65 1.38 -5.67
N THR A 52 19.30 2.65 -5.83
CA THR A 52 20.23 3.75 -5.60
C THR A 52 20.28 3.96 -4.09
N GLU A 53 21.38 4.45 -3.50
CA GLU A 53 21.36 4.88 -2.09
C GLU A 53 20.56 6.19 -1.93
N ASN A 54 19.37 6.23 -2.52
CA ASN A 54 18.55 7.41 -2.61
C ASN A 54 17.44 7.32 -1.57
N HIS A 55 17.09 8.46 -1.00
CA HIS A 55 16.05 8.60 0.03
C HIS A 55 14.74 7.91 -0.38
N TYR A 56 14.41 7.93 -1.67
CA TYR A 56 13.23 7.30 -2.24
C TYR A 56 13.19 5.77 -2.06
N ASP A 57 14.33 5.08 -2.17
CA ASP A 57 14.39 3.61 -2.02
C ASP A 57 14.15 3.20 -0.56
N HIS A 58 14.55 4.04 0.39
CA HIS A 58 14.23 3.86 1.81
C HIS A 58 12.73 4.01 2.08
N VAL A 59 12.08 5.01 1.47
CA VAL A 59 10.63 5.22 1.60
C VAL A 59 9.85 4.03 1.06
N VAL A 60 10.21 3.54 -0.15
CA VAL A 60 9.54 2.37 -0.76
C VAL A 60 9.74 1.12 0.09
N ASN A 61 10.97 0.85 0.56
CA ASN A 61 11.24 -0.32 1.40
C ASN A 61 10.50 -0.25 2.75
N TYR A 62 10.45 0.93 3.37
CA TYR A 62 9.65 1.16 4.57
C TYR A 62 8.17 0.83 4.32
N CYS A 63 7.60 1.36 3.23
CA CYS A 63 6.21 1.11 2.88
C CYS A 63 5.93 -0.38 2.64
N ARG A 64 6.85 -1.10 1.96
CA ARG A 64 6.71 -2.55 1.75
C ARG A 64 6.67 -3.32 3.07
N ILE A 65 7.60 -3.04 4.00
CA ILE A 65 7.64 -3.70 5.31
C ILE A 65 6.35 -3.41 6.10
N LYS A 66 5.90 -2.16 6.13
CA LYS A 66 4.68 -1.78 6.85
C LYS A 66 3.42 -2.38 6.21
N MET A 67 3.38 -2.49 4.88
CA MET A 67 2.27 -3.13 4.18
C MET A 67 2.20 -4.64 4.45
N GLN A 68 3.35 -5.34 4.55
CA GLN A 68 3.39 -6.73 4.99
C GLN A 68 2.85 -6.90 6.42
N PHE A 69 3.18 -5.96 7.31
CA PHE A 69 2.63 -5.97 8.66
C PHE A 69 1.11 -5.74 8.68
N ALA A 70 0.60 -4.83 7.85
CA ALA A 70 -0.83 -4.64 7.65
C ALA A 70 -1.52 -5.94 7.20
N LYS A 71 -0.92 -6.64 6.22
CA LYS A 71 -1.39 -7.94 5.74
C LYS A 71 -1.56 -8.95 6.88
N GLN A 72 -0.52 -9.10 7.70
CA GLN A 72 -0.54 -10.02 8.84
C GLN A 72 -1.62 -9.68 9.87
N GLN A 73 -1.93 -8.40 10.08
CA GLN A 73 -3.03 -8.01 10.96
C GLN A 73 -4.38 -8.45 10.41
N ILE A 74 -4.62 -8.25 9.11
CA ILE A 74 -5.87 -8.68 8.47
C ILE A 74 -5.99 -10.20 8.54
N GLU A 75 -4.94 -10.94 8.19
CA GLU A 75 -4.90 -12.41 8.25
C GLU A 75 -5.19 -12.99 9.65
N ARG A 76 -4.85 -12.24 10.71
CA ARG A 76 -5.11 -12.61 12.11
C ARG A 76 -6.48 -12.19 12.62
N GLY A 77 -7.33 -11.60 11.78
CA GLY A 77 -8.68 -11.17 12.12
C GLY A 77 -8.79 -9.73 12.64
N THR A 78 -7.68 -9.01 12.79
CA THR A 78 -7.66 -7.55 13.06
C THR A 78 -7.81 -6.77 11.75
N VAL A 79 -8.97 -6.92 11.11
CA VAL A 79 -9.23 -6.40 9.76
C VAL A 79 -9.28 -4.87 9.76
N GLU A 80 -10.02 -4.26 10.69
CA GLU A 80 -10.22 -2.81 10.71
C GLU A 80 -8.90 -2.05 10.97
N GLU A 81 -8.12 -2.49 11.96
CA GLU A 81 -6.81 -1.91 12.24
C GLU A 81 -5.83 -2.16 11.09
N GLY A 82 -5.83 -3.38 10.52
CA GLY A 82 -4.97 -3.73 9.39
C GLY A 82 -5.24 -2.88 8.16
N VAL A 83 -6.52 -2.68 7.82
CA VAL A 83 -6.93 -1.81 6.70
C VAL A 83 -6.62 -0.35 7.00
N GLY A 84 -6.91 0.13 8.20
CA GLY A 84 -6.56 1.51 8.62
C GLY A 84 -5.07 1.78 8.48
N PHE A 85 -4.25 0.81 8.91
CA PHE A 85 -2.80 0.88 8.79
C PHE A 85 -2.33 0.83 7.33
N ALA A 86 -2.88 -0.06 6.50
CA ALA A 86 -2.57 -0.13 5.08
C ALA A 86 -2.84 1.21 4.35
N LYS A 87 -4.01 1.82 4.61
CA LYS A 87 -4.35 3.14 4.05
C LYS A 87 -3.35 4.21 4.46
N ALA A 88 -2.92 4.23 5.73
CA ALA A 88 -1.92 5.18 6.22
C ALA A 88 -0.56 5.01 5.52
N VAL A 89 -0.14 3.77 5.24
CA VAL A 89 1.10 3.47 4.51
C VAL A 89 1.03 4.00 3.07
N ILE A 90 -0.08 3.77 2.37
CA ILE A 90 -0.28 4.29 1.01
C ILE A 90 -0.25 5.82 1.01
N TRP A 91 -0.97 6.45 1.95
CA TRP A 91 -0.98 7.90 2.12
C TRP A 91 0.41 8.48 2.37
N TYR A 92 1.20 7.84 3.23
CA TYR A 92 2.57 8.25 3.50
C TYR A 92 3.41 8.24 2.22
N TYR A 93 3.41 7.14 1.46
CA TYR A 93 4.14 7.07 0.19
C TYR A 93 3.68 8.15 -0.80
N LEU A 94 2.37 8.34 -0.96
CA LEU A 94 1.81 9.33 -1.88
C LEU A 94 2.22 10.75 -1.50
N ARG A 95 2.34 11.06 -0.19
CA ARG A 95 2.82 12.34 0.30
C ARG A 95 4.30 12.53 -0.01
N GLU A 96 5.14 11.55 0.31
CA GLU A 96 6.59 11.63 0.07
C GLU A 96 6.94 11.65 -1.43
N SER A 97 6.11 11.04 -2.29
CA SER A 97 6.32 11.03 -3.74
C SER A 97 5.95 12.33 -4.45
N ASN A 98 5.25 13.25 -3.77
CA ASN A 98 4.93 14.58 -4.28
C ASN A 98 5.88 15.68 -3.76
N LEU A 99 6.82 15.33 -2.88
CA LEU A 99 7.90 16.20 -2.40
C LEU A 99 9.10 16.14 -3.36
#